data_AF-A0AAD7CTW4-F1
#
_entry.id   AF-A0AAD7CTW4-F1
#
_cell.length_a   1.000
_cell.length_b   1.000
_cell.length_c   1.000
_cell.angle_alpha   90.00
_cell.angle_beta   90.00
_cell.angle_gamma   90.00
#
_symmetry.space_group_name_H-M   'P 1'
#
loop_
_entity.id
_entity.type
_entity.pdbx_description
1 polymer ?
#
loop_
_entity_poly.entity_id
_entity_poly.type
_entity_poly.pdbx_seq_one_letter_code
_entity_poly.pdbx_strand_id
1 'polypeptide(L)'
;MIKCLNKYGVGFETVNPSAQIQRDVPLWHHPGQDRQKRQENNGGKAKCLRKNHGVITTGDGIDMTRRLDDPLHEENDSCACDACEEDRTGRGCKNPHACAKAAASRLRQLLPKWIP
;
A
#
# COMPACT_ATOMS: atom_id res chain seq x y z
N MET A 1 -10.30 12.23 4.08
CA MET A 1 -11.30 11.65 3.15
C MET A 1 -12.19 10.61 3.84
N ILE A 2 -11.74 9.39 4.14
CA ILE A 2 -12.58 8.31 4.76
C ILE A 2 -13.26 8.73 6.07
N LYS A 3 -12.56 9.43 6.97
CA LYS A 3 -13.15 9.92 8.22
C LYS A 3 -14.33 10.87 8.00
N CYS A 4 -14.29 11.70 6.95
CA CYS A 4 -15.41 12.58 6.61
C CYS A 4 -16.61 11.78 6.13
N LEU A 5 -16.39 10.80 5.26
CA LEU A 5 -17.45 9.91 4.76
C LEU A 5 -18.20 9.24 5.92
N ASN A 6 -17.45 8.65 6.86
CA ASN A 6 -18.04 8.06 8.06
C ASN A 6 -18.78 9.08 8.93
N LYS A 7 -18.24 10.31 9.08
CA LYS A 7 -18.86 11.38 9.86
C LYS A 7 -20.22 11.80 9.28
N TYR A 8 -20.35 11.82 7.96
CA TYR A 8 -21.56 12.27 7.26
C TYR A 8 -22.44 11.12 6.77
N GLY A 9 -22.13 9.86 7.13
CA GLY A 9 -22.91 8.69 6.71
C GLY A 9 -22.88 8.42 5.21
N VAL A 10 -21.91 8.97 4.47
CA VAL A 10 -21.82 8.84 3.01
C VAL A 10 -20.94 7.62 2.68
N GLY A 11 -21.51 6.66 1.95
CA GLY A 11 -20.79 5.49 1.46
C GLY A 11 -20.23 5.69 0.05
N PHE A 12 -19.16 4.98 -0.29
CA PHE A 12 -18.78 4.77 -1.69
C PHE A 12 -19.62 3.61 -2.25
N GLU A 13 -20.76 3.92 -2.85
CA GLU A 13 -21.55 2.96 -3.61
C GLU A 13 -21.16 3.01 -5.09
N THR A 14 -20.09 2.28 -5.44
CA THR A 14 -19.77 2.00 -6.83
C THR A 14 -20.10 0.53 -7.10
N VAL A 15 -20.98 0.20 -8.02
CA VAL A 15 -21.30 -1.22 -8.29
C VAL A 15 -20.09 -1.93 -8.91
N ASN A 16 -19.40 -1.26 -9.83
CA ASN A 16 -18.19 -1.75 -10.49
C ASN A 16 -17.21 -0.59 -10.71
N PRO A 17 -16.31 -0.29 -9.76
CA PRO A 17 -15.36 0.82 -9.90
C PRO A 17 -14.37 0.54 -11.03
N SER A 18 -14.06 1.54 -11.86
CA SER A 18 -13.01 1.42 -12.88
C SER A 18 -11.64 1.21 -12.23
N ALA A 19 -10.69 0.60 -12.95
CA ALA A 19 -9.32 0.38 -12.45
C ALA A 19 -8.66 1.68 -11.96
N GLN A 20 -8.92 2.80 -12.63
CA GLN A 20 -8.45 4.13 -12.21
C GLN A 20 -9.00 4.50 -10.82
N ILE A 21 -10.31 4.38 -10.62
CA ILE A 21 -10.94 4.65 -9.32
C ILE A 21 -10.34 3.74 -8.25
N GLN A 22 -10.18 2.45 -8.54
CA GLN A 22 -9.65 1.50 -7.57
C GLN A 22 -8.22 1.85 -7.15
N ARG A 23 -7.39 2.37 -8.07
CA ARG A 23 -6.04 2.86 -7.78
C ARG A 23 -6.06 4.15 -6.95
N ASP A 24 -6.98 5.07 -7.19
CA ASP A 24 -7.01 6.39 -6.54
C ASP A 24 -7.57 6.37 -5.10
N VAL A 25 -8.19 5.26 -4.67
CA VAL A 25 -8.74 5.16 -3.32
C VAL A 25 -7.60 5.10 -2.27
N PRO A 26 -7.75 5.74 -1.09
CA PRO A 26 -6.75 5.64 -0.03
C PRO A 26 -6.54 4.20 0.45
N LEU A 27 -5.29 3.71 0.41
CA LEU A 27 -4.92 2.36 0.86
C LEU A 27 -5.14 2.16 2.37
N TRP A 28 -4.94 3.25 3.13
CA TRP A 28 -5.02 3.25 4.58
C TRP A 28 -6.43 3.54 5.05
N HIS A 29 -6.94 2.71 5.97
CA HIS A 29 -8.35 2.77 6.37
C HIS A 29 -9.32 2.66 5.18
N HIS A 30 -8.93 1.90 4.15
CA HIS A 30 -9.65 1.69 2.89
C HIS A 30 -11.12 1.27 3.12
N PRO A 31 -12.09 1.75 2.32
CA PRO A 31 -13.51 1.42 2.50
C PRO A 31 -13.78 -0.07 2.26
N GLY A 32 -13.06 -0.66 1.30
CA GLY A 32 -13.06 -2.08 1.00
C GLY A 32 -12.19 -2.96 1.90
N GLN A 33 -11.75 -2.50 3.08
CA GLN A 33 -10.96 -3.34 3.98
C GLN A 33 -11.82 -4.45 4.61
N ASP A 34 -11.32 -5.68 4.61
CA ASP A 34 -11.95 -6.79 5.32
C ASP A 34 -11.86 -6.56 6.84
N ARG A 35 -12.99 -6.23 7.47
CA ARG A 35 -13.06 -5.89 8.90
C ARG A 35 -12.90 -7.10 9.82
N GLN A 36 -12.98 -8.32 9.30
CA GLN A 36 -12.75 -9.55 10.07
C GLN A 36 -11.25 -9.84 10.25
N LYS A 37 -10.39 -9.28 9.38
CA LYS A 37 -8.94 -9.43 9.47
C LYS A 37 -8.30 -8.39 10.38
N ARG A 38 -7.14 -8.73 10.94
CA ARG A 38 -6.31 -7.78 11.69
C ARG A 38 -5.83 -6.67 10.75
N GLN A 39 -6.11 -5.43 11.12
CA GLN A 39 -5.76 -4.27 10.29
C GLN A 39 -4.28 -3.89 10.44
N GLU A 40 -3.56 -3.87 9.32
CA GLU A 40 -2.13 -3.54 9.25
C GLU A 40 -1.85 -2.04 9.03
N ASN A 41 -2.77 -1.16 9.47
CA ASN A 41 -2.68 0.27 9.20
C ASN A 41 -1.60 1.01 10.04
N ASN A 42 -1.17 0.44 11.17
CA ASN A 42 -0.41 1.18 12.20
C ASN A 42 0.99 0.63 12.52
N GLY A 43 1.40 -0.47 11.88
CA GLY A 43 2.72 -1.08 12.10
C GLY A 43 3.89 -0.20 11.66
N GLY A 44 5.11 -0.54 12.08
CA GLY A 44 6.31 0.21 11.73
C GLY A 44 6.50 0.36 10.21
N LYS A 45 6.26 -0.72 9.46
CA LYS A 45 6.31 -0.69 7.99
C LYS A 45 5.18 0.15 7.37
N ALA A 46 3.97 0.11 7.92
CA ALA A 46 2.88 0.98 7.49
C ALA A 46 3.17 2.48 7.75
N LYS A 47 3.93 2.80 8.81
CA LYS A 47 4.42 4.17 9.05
C LYS A 47 5.51 4.54 8.04
N CYS A 48 6.46 3.64 7.78
CA CYS A 48 7.53 3.85 6.81
C CYS A 48 6.97 4.05 5.39
N LEU A 49 6.03 3.22 4.95
CA LEU A 49 5.35 3.33 3.66
C LEU A 49 4.72 4.71 3.47
N ARG A 50 4.03 5.23 4.49
CA ARG A 50 3.42 6.57 4.43
C ARG A 50 4.43 7.71 4.48
N LYS A 51 5.41 7.63 5.39
CA LYS A 51 6.30 8.75 5.67
C LYS A 51 7.50 8.85 4.74
N ASN A 52 8.07 7.71 4.36
CA ASN A 52 9.32 7.64 3.61
C ASN A 52 9.03 7.32 2.13
N HIS A 53 8.11 6.40 1.85
CA HIS A 53 7.80 6.01 0.47
C HIS A 53 6.65 6.81 -0.15
N GLY A 54 5.93 7.62 0.64
CA GLY A 54 4.82 8.44 0.14
C GLY A 54 3.58 7.63 -0.29
N VAL A 55 3.45 6.38 0.17
CA VAL A 55 2.32 5.51 -0.21
C VAL A 55 1.05 6.01 0.47
N ILE A 56 0.10 6.51 -0.31
CA ILE A 56 -1.19 7.06 0.15
C ILE A 56 -2.36 6.28 -0.45
N THR A 57 -2.28 5.98 -1.75
CA THR A 57 -3.33 5.36 -2.56
C THR A 57 -3.09 3.86 -2.76
N THR A 58 -4.12 3.13 -3.20
CA THR A 58 -4.02 1.73 -3.61
C THR A 58 -3.04 1.59 -4.77
N GLY A 59 -3.02 2.54 -5.71
CA GLY A 59 -2.07 2.61 -6.82
C GLY A 59 -0.62 2.69 -6.34
N ASP A 60 -0.31 3.58 -5.39
CA ASP A 60 1.02 3.68 -4.80
C ASP A 60 1.44 2.36 -4.14
N GLY A 61 0.50 1.69 -3.48
CA GLY A 61 0.70 0.37 -2.87
C GLY A 61 1.07 -0.69 -3.90
N ILE A 62 0.36 -0.73 -5.04
CA ILE A 62 0.63 -1.67 -6.14
C ILE A 62 1.99 -1.38 -6.76
N ASP A 63 2.31 -0.11 -7.00
CA ASP A 63 3.58 0.28 -7.59
C ASP A 63 4.75 -0.08 -6.66
N MET A 64 4.55 0.04 -5.34
CA MET A 64 5.49 -0.44 -4.34
C MET A 64 5.73 -1.96 -4.44
N THR A 65 4.72 -2.76 -4.79
CA THR A 65 4.86 -4.22 -4.89
C THR A 65 5.57 -4.70 -6.15
N ARG A 66 5.54 -3.92 -7.25
CA ARG A 66 6.14 -4.32 -8.54
C ARG A 66 7.61 -4.67 -8.45
N ARG A 67 8.36 -4.05 -7.52
CA ARG A 67 9.78 -4.38 -7.31
C ARG A 67 10.02 -5.81 -6.84
N LEU A 68 9.01 -6.47 -6.24
CA LEU A 68 9.12 -7.86 -5.82
C LEU A 68 9.21 -8.80 -7.02
N ASP A 69 8.77 -8.34 -8.19
CA ASP A 69 8.81 -9.07 -9.46
C ASP A 69 10.01 -8.66 -10.32
N ASP A 70 10.84 -7.72 -9.85
CA ASP A 70 12.05 -7.28 -10.56
C ASP A 70 13.12 -8.39 -10.51
N PRO A 71 13.64 -8.87 -11.65
CA PRO A 71 14.68 -9.90 -11.69
C PRO A 71 15.98 -9.55 -10.96
N LEU A 72 16.26 -8.26 -10.77
CA LEU A 72 17.43 -7.76 -10.04
C LEU A 72 17.17 -7.59 -8.54
N HIS A 73 15.92 -7.75 -8.10
CA HIS A 73 15.55 -7.61 -6.71
C HIS A 73 15.85 -8.89 -5.92
N GLU A 74 16.44 -8.72 -4.73
CA GLU A 74 16.77 -9.80 -3.82
C GLU A 74 15.90 -9.73 -2.56
N GLU A 75 15.49 -10.89 -2.03
CA GLU A 75 14.64 -10.97 -0.85
C GLU A 75 15.37 -10.71 0.48
N ASN A 76 16.18 -9.66 0.55
CA ASN A 76 16.93 -9.25 1.74
C ASN A 76 16.82 -7.73 1.98
N ASP A 77 17.38 -7.24 3.09
CA ASP A 77 17.34 -5.82 3.47
C ASP A 77 18.41 -4.96 2.78
N SER A 78 19.46 -5.59 2.25
CA SER A 78 20.61 -4.99 1.59
C SER A 78 20.56 -5.05 0.06
N CYS A 79 19.42 -5.43 -0.55
CA CYS A 79 19.30 -5.64 -1.99
C CYS A 79 19.85 -4.44 -2.77
N ALA A 80 20.75 -4.69 -3.72
CA ALA A 80 21.48 -3.66 -4.45
C ALA A 80 20.74 -3.10 -5.68
N CYS A 81 19.46 -3.43 -5.91
CA CYS A 81 18.71 -2.84 -7.01
C CYS A 81 18.49 -1.34 -6.78
N ASP A 82 18.43 -0.57 -7.87
CA ASP A 82 18.32 0.89 -7.86
C ASP A 82 17.19 1.39 -6.95
N ALA A 83 16.02 0.76 -7.03
CA ALA A 83 14.85 1.13 -6.22
C ALA A 83 15.08 0.93 -4.71
N CYS A 84 15.77 -0.14 -4.31
CA CYS A 84 16.09 -0.39 -2.91
C CYS A 84 17.22 0.54 -2.42
N GLU A 85 18.19 0.85 -3.27
CA GLU A 85 19.25 1.78 -2.94
C GLU A 85 18.74 3.22 -2.78
N GLU A 86 17.88 3.69 -3.69
CA GLU A 86 17.22 5.00 -3.58
C GLU A 86 16.39 5.09 -2.29
N ASP A 87 15.64 4.05 -1.96
CA ASP A 87 14.84 4.04 -0.75
C ASP A 87 15.69 4.09 0.53
N ARG A 88 16.86 3.43 0.54
CA ARG A 88 17.78 3.47 1.68
C ARG A 88 18.47 4.83 1.80
N THR A 89 19.02 5.34 0.70
CA THR A 89 19.89 6.52 0.69
C THR A 89 19.09 7.84 0.61
N GLY A 90 18.08 7.90 -0.25
CA GLY A 90 17.27 9.08 -0.50
C GLY A 90 16.03 9.22 0.40
N ARG A 91 15.46 8.10 0.86
CA ARG A 91 14.20 8.09 1.64
C ARG A 91 14.35 7.64 3.09
N GLY A 92 15.55 7.23 3.50
CA GLY A 92 15.84 6.79 4.87
C GLY A 92 15.10 5.50 5.29
N CYS A 93 14.65 4.69 4.33
CA CYS A 93 14.05 3.38 4.61
C CYS A 93 15.14 2.36 4.93
N LYS A 94 15.11 1.73 6.11
CA LYS A 94 16.15 0.75 6.50
C LYS A 94 16.03 -0.63 5.84
N ASN A 95 14.86 -0.98 5.34
CA ASN A 95 14.62 -2.29 4.72
C ASN A 95 13.43 -2.16 3.74
N PRO A 96 13.72 -1.79 2.48
CA PRO A 96 12.72 -1.56 1.44
C PRO A 96 11.97 -2.82 1.05
N HIS A 97 12.63 -3.99 1.03
CA HIS A 97 12.00 -5.27 0.74
C HIS A 97 10.85 -5.58 1.71
N ALA A 98 11.07 -5.41 3.02
CA ALA A 98 10.01 -5.59 4.01
C ALA A 98 8.90 -4.53 3.92
N CYS A 99 9.19 -3.33 3.38
CA CYS A 99 8.13 -2.36 3.06
C CYS A 99 7.27 -2.84 1.88
N ALA A 100 7.88 -3.39 0.82
CA ALA A 100 7.14 -3.95 -0.30
C ALA A 100 6.29 -5.16 0.12
N LYS A 101 6.83 -6.08 0.92
CA LYS A 101 6.05 -7.19 1.50
C LYS A 101 4.88 -6.68 2.36
N ALA A 102 5.08 -5.62 3.15
CA ALA A 102 4.00 -5.02 3.92
C ALA A 102 2.92 -4.35 3.05
N ALA A 103 3.30 -3.72 1.93
CA ALA A 103 2.36 -3.18 0.96
C ALA A 103 1.52 -4.31 0.31
N ALA A 104 2.17 -5.39 -0.12
CA ALA A 104 1.50 -6.57 -0.67
C ALA A 104 0.53 -7.21 0.34
N SER A 105 0.97 -7.37 1.59
CA SER A 105 0.12 -7.86 2.68
C SER A 105 -1.12 -6.97 2.86
N ARG A 106 -0.94 -5.65 2.88
CA ARG A 106 -2.04 -4.70 3.03
C ARG A 106 -3.04 -4.76 1.87
N LEU A 107 -2.57 -4.88 0.62
CA LEU A 107 -3.42 -5.02 -0.56
C LEU A 107 -4.27 -6.30 -0.51
N ARG A 108 -3.71 -7.43 -0.03
CA ARG A 108 -4.45 -8.70 0.16
C ARG A 108 -5.54 -8.64 1.24
N GLN A 109 -5.60 -7.58 2.04
CA GLN A 109 -6.67 -7.34 3.01
C GLN A 109 -7.85 -6.56 2.41
N LEU A 110 -7.76 -6.14 1.15
CA LEU A 110 -8.87 -5.52 0.45
C LEU A 110 -9.83 -6.60 -0.08
N LEU A 111 -11.13 -6.31 -0.04
CA LEU A 111 -12.15 -7.14 -0.66
C LEU A 111 -11.95 -7.18 -2.18
N PRO A 112 -12.29 -8.29 -2.86
CA PRO A 112 -12.01 -8.48 -4.30
C PRO A 112 -12.47 -7.33 -5.21
N LYS A 113 -13.59 -6.69 -4.88
CA LYS A 113 -14.14 -5.52 -5.58
C LYS A 113 -13.17 -4.32 -5.70
N TRP A 114 -12.18 -4.25 -4.80
CA TRP A 114 -11.25 -3.13 -4.67
C TRP A 114 -9.81 -3.51 -5.02
N ILE A 115 -9.62 -4.67 -5.64
CA ILE A 115 -8.34 -5.12 -6.17
C ILE A 115 -8.34 -4.78 -7.66
N PRO A 116 -7.49 -3.83 -8.12
CA PRO A 116 -7.40 -3.42 -9.53
C PRO A 116 -7.10 -4.55 -10.49
#